data_AF-A0A5D4MGX0-F1
#
_entry.id   AF-A0A5D4MGX0-F1
#
_cell.length_a   1.000
_cell.length_b   1.000
_cell.length_c   1.000
_cell.angle_alpha   90.00
_cell.angle_beta   90.00
_cell.angle_gamma   90.00
#
_symmetry.space_group_name_H-M   'P 1'
#
loop_
_entity.id
_entity.type
_entity.pdbx_description
1 polymer ?
#
loop_
_entity_poly.entity_id
_entity_poly.type
_entity_poly.pdbx_seq_one_letter_code
_entity_poly.pdbx_strand_id
1 'polypeptide(L)'
;MKDVLKNSIKWSLSIAVITFVLAAIFSIISNLILNEVTWVIGLIVVLIIVFIGIFFDMLGIAATAADETPFHAMAAKKVYGSKPSIRIVRNADRFASFCNDVIGDISGIISGAAAAIVLIGLTIDLQINNGSPAEYAINVILTSFLAALTVGGKAIGKTMAIQYSKDIIFQVGKVLQFVEDKFHITIIKDKKDKKDKKRKQREKTKQNI
;
A
#
# COMPACT_ATOMS: atom_id res chain seq x y z
N MET A 1 24.67 16.48 -2.42
CA MET A 1 24.49 15.10 -2.94
C MET A 1 24.69 14.02 -1.87
N LYS A 2 25.82 13.96 -1.15
CA LYS A 2 26.08 12.90 -0.15
C LYS A 2 25.02 12.78 0.95
N ASP A 3 24.51 13.89 1.48
CA ASP A 3 23.49 13.85 2.56
C ASP A 3 22.10 13.41 2.09
N VAL A 4 21.74 13.70 0.84
CA VAL A 4 20.50 13.22 0.21
C VAL A 4 20.60 11.71 0.04
N LEU A 5 21.71 11.22 -0.50
CA LEU A 5 21.96 9.79 -0.70
C LEU A 5 21.94 9.02 0.62
N LYS A 6 22.59 9.54 1.67
CA LYS A 6 22.62 8.90 3.00
C LYS A 6 21.24 8.82 3.65
N ASN A 7 20.41 9.85 3.49
CA ASN A 7 19.05 9.85 4.02
C ASN A 7 18.11 8.94 3.22
N SER A 8 18.25 8.91 1.89
CA SER A 8 17.51 7.98 1.03
C SER A 8 17.87 6.54 1.35
N ILE A 9 19.17 6.19 1.46
CA ILE A 9 19.62 4.83 1.80
C ILE A 9 19.08 4.36 3.15
N LYS A 10 19.14 5.21 4.20
CA LYS A 10 18.58 4.85 5.51
C LYS A 10 17.08 4.57 5.46
N TRP A 11 16.36 5.35 4.66
CA TRP A 11 14.92 5.21 4.53
C TRP A 11 14.55 4.00 3.65
N SER A 12 15.24 3.79 2.53
CA SER A 12 15.09 2.60 1.68
C SER A 12 15.41 1.31 2.45
N LEU A 13 16.47 1.30 3.27
CA LEU A 13 16.81 0.14 4.11
C LEU A 13 15.72 -0.12 5.15
N SER A 14 15.17 0.94 5.77
CA SER A 14 14.07 0.80 6.71
C SER A 14 12.82 0.22 6.05
N ILE A 15 12.50 0.66 4.83
CA ILE A 15 11.37 0.11 4.08
C ILE A 15 11.65 -1.34 3.72
N ALA A 16 12.82 -1.66 3.19
CA ALA A 16 13.17 -3.03 2.81
C ALA A 16 13.03 -4.02 4.00
N VAL A 17 13.48 -3.64 5.20
CA VAL A 17 13.33 -4.48 6.39
C VAL A 17 11.86 -4.62 6.79
N ILE A 18 11.09 -3.54 6.75
CA ILE A 18 9.64 -3.59 7.06
C ILE A 18 8.91 -4.47 6.04
N THR A 19 9.19 -4.30 4.75
CA THR A 19 8.64 -5.12 3.66
C THR A 19 8.99 -6.58 3.84
N PHE A 20 10.25 -6.90 4.18
CA PHE A 20 10.68 -8.28 4.42
C PHE A 20 9.89 -8.94 5.57
N VAL A 21 9.77 -8.26 6.71
CA VAL A 21 9.02 -8.80 7.87
C VAL A 21 7.54 -8.96 7.55
N LEU A 22 6.92 -7.96 6.91
CA LEU A 22 5.52 -8.05 6.48
C LEU A 22 5.31 -9.18 5.47
N ALA A 23 6.18 -9.30 4.47
CA ALA A 23 6.11 -10.35 3.47
C ALA A 23 6.21 -11.75 4.10
N ALA A 24 7.09 -11.94 5.08
CA ALA A 24 7.21 -13.20 5.79
C ALA A 24 5.92 -13.55 6.56
N ILE A 25 5.36 -12.59 7.31
CA ILE A 25 4.12 -12.80 8.08
C ILE A 25 2.94 -13.10 7.14
N PHE A 26 2.73 -12.28 6.12
CA PHE A 26 1.64 -12.48 5.18
C PHE A 26 1.81 -13.77 4.37
N SER A 27 3.03 -14.14 3.99
CA SER A 27 3.31 -15.40 3.30
C SER A 27 2.93 -16.60 4.17
N ILE A 28 3.28 -16.59 5.46
CA ILE A 28 2.91 -17.67 6.40
C ILE A 28 1.38 -17.77 6.51
N ILE A 29 0.70 -16.65 6.76
CA ILE A 29 -0.77 -16.62 6.90
C ILE A 29 -1.44 -17.09 5.60
N SER A 30 -0.99 -16.60 4.46
CA SER A 30 -1.51 -16.96 3.14
C SER A 30 -1.37 -18.47 2.90
N ASN A 31 -0.17 -19.04 3.10
CA ASN A 31 0.08 -20.46 2.93
C ASN A 31 -0.78 -21.34 3.86
N LEU A 32 -0.96 -20.94 5.12
CA LEU A 32 -1.81 -21.69 6.06
C LEU A 32 -3.26 -21.73 5.58
N ILE A 33 -3.79 -20.61 5.05
CA ILE A 33 -5.16 -20.55 4.54
C ILE A 33 -5.29 -21.32 3.22
N LEU A 34 -4.31 -21.20 2.32
CA LEU A 34 -4.37 -21.75 0.96
C LEU A 34 -4.15 -23.26 0.90
N ASN A 35 -3.40 -23.84 1.84
CA ASN A 35 -3.11 -25.28 1.83
C ASN A 35 -4.29 -26.16 2.24
N GLU A 36 -5.29 -25.62 2.95
CA GLU A 36 -6.45 -26.37 3.42
C GLU A 36 -7.71 -26.17 2.58
N VAL A 37 -7.65 -25.33 1.54
CA VAL A 37 -8.82 -24.95 0.73
C VAL A 37 -8.78 -25.55 -0.67
N THR A 38 -9.96 -25.72 -1.26
CA THR A 38 -10.10 -26.16 -2.65
C THR A 38 -9.51 -25.13 -3.61
N TRP A 39 -9.13 -25.57 -4.81
CA TRP A 39 -8.57 -24.67 -5.84
C TRP A 39 -9.52 -23.51 -6.19
N VAL A 40 -10.84 -23.73 -6.14
CA VAL A 40 -11.85 -22.69 -6.38
C VAL A 40 -11.79 -21.59 -5.32
N ILE A 41 -11.74 -21.97 -4.04
CA ILE A 41 -11.62 -21.02 -2.94
C ILE A 41 -10.27 -20.32 -3.00
N GLY A 42 -9.19 -21.05 -3.30
CA GLY A 42 -7.87 -20.47 -3.47
C GLY A 42 -7.82 -19.42 -4.58
N LEU A 43 -8.51 -19.63 -5.71
CA LEU A 43 -8.60 -18.64 -6.79
C LEU A 43 -9.31 -17.36 -6.32
N ILE A 44 -10.38 -17.47 -5.53
CA ILE A 44 -11.06 -16.31 -4.93
C ILE A 44 -10.11 -15.54 -4.01
N VAL A 45 -9.35 -16.25 -3.18
CA VAL A 45 -8.35 -15.64 -2.29
C VAL A 45 -7.28 -14.90 -3.11
N VAL A 46 -6.75 -15.50 -4.18
CA VAL A 46 -5.80 -14.85 -5.09
C VAL A 46 -6.37 -13.56 -5.67
N LEU A 47 -7.62 -13.58 -6.15
CA LEU A 47 -8.27 -12.38 -6.70
C LEU A 47 -8.45 -11.29 -5.64
N ILE A 48 -8.84 -11.64 -4.42
CA ILE A 48 -8.94 -10.70 -3.30
C ILE A 48 -7.58 -10.04 -3.04
N ILE A 49 -6.49 -10.83 -2.99
CA ILE A 49 -5.14 -10.29 -2.82
C ILE A 49 -4.83 -9.31 -3.95
N VAL A 50 -5.02 -9.69 -5.21
CA VAL A 50 -4.78 -8.80 -6.37
C VAL A 50 -5.56 -7.48 -6.25
N PHE A 51 -6.84 -7.54 -5.89
CA PHE A 51 -7.66 -6.33 -5.71
C PHE A 51 -7.19 -5.46 -4.55
N ILE A 52 -6.74 -6.04 -3.44
CA ILE A 52 -6.12 -5.30 -2.33
C ILE A 52 -4.88 -4.57 -2.86
N GLY A 53 -3.99 -5.24 -3.61
CA GLY A 53 -2.82 -4.61 -4.19
C GLY A 53 -3.15 -3.42 -5.11
N ILE A 54 -4.13 -3.59 -6.00
CA ILE A 54 -4.62 -2.51 -6.89
C ILE A 54 -5.20 -1.34 -6.07
N PHE A 55 -5.99 -1.64 -5.05
CA PHE A 55 -6.60 -0.64 -4.19
C PHE A 55 -5.55 0.19 -3.44
N PHE A 56 -4.53 -0.44 -2.85
CA PHE A 56 -3.46 0.29 -2.18
C PHE A 56 -2.62 1.12 -3.15
N ASP A 57 -2.34 0.62 -4.36
CA ASP A 57 -1.66 1.40 -5.40
C ASP A 57 -2.45 2.67 -5.77
N MET A 58 -3.78 2.55 -5.90
CA MET A 58 -4.68 3.69 -6.09
C MET A 58 -4.58 4.71 -4.95
N LEU A 59 -4.50 4.27 -3.68
CA LEU A 59 -4.37 5.17 -2.54
C LEU A 59 -3.06 5.96 -2.57
N GLY A 60 -1.94 5.30 -2.90
CA GLY A 60 -0.64 5.98 -2.98
C GLY A 60 -0.60 7.00 -4.11
N ILE A 61 -1.14 6.67 -5.29
CA ILE A 61 -1.24 7.62 -6.40
C ILE A 61 -2.15 8.79 -6.02
N ALA A 62 -3.31 8.52 -5.40
CA ALA A 62 -4.22 9.57 -4.95
C ALA A 62 -3.54 10.53 -3.95
N ALA A 63 -2.69 10.00 -3.07
CA ALA A 63 -1.96 10.82 -2.10
C ALA A 63 -0.97 11.78 -2.77
N THR A 64 -0.32 11.33 -3.85
CA THR A 64 0.59 12.18 -4.63
C THR A 64 -0.13 13.18 -5.52
N ALA A 65 -1.35 12.86 -5.97
CA ALA A 65 -2.14 13.71 -6.85
C ALA A 65 -3.03 14.73 -6.10
N ALA A 66 -3.25 14.56 -4.81
CA ALA A 66 -4.14 15.41 -4.03
C ALA A 66 -3.49 16.75 -3.63
N ASP A 67 -4.27 17.84 -3.69
CA ASP A 67 -3.86 19.17 -3.26
C ASP A 67 -4.16 19.40 -1.76
N GLU A 68 -3.27 20.10 -1.03
CA GLU A 68 -3.42 20.38 0.40
C GLU A 68 -4.49 21.48 0.68
N THR A 69 -4.71 22.40 -0.26
CA THR A 69 -5.61 23.56 -0.11
C THR A 69 -7.06 23.23 0.25
N PRO A 70 -7.76 22.26 -0.39
CA PRO A 70 -9.12 21.90 0.01
C PRO A 70 -9.17 21.36 1.44
N PHE A 71 -8.13 20.64 1.89
CA PHE A 71 -8.10 20.08 3.24
C PHE A 71 -7.83 21.14 4.30
N HIS A 72 -7.07 22.19 4.00
CA HIS A 72 -6.93 23.34 4.90
C HIS A 72 -8.23 24.09 5.12
N ALA A 73 -9.02 24.31 4.06
CA ALA A 73 -10.35 24.92 4.18
C ALA A 73 -11.28 24.06 5.04
N MET A 74 -11.24 22.73 4.87
CA MET A 74 -11.98 21.78 5.71
C MET A 74 -11.52 21.79 7.17
N ALA A 75 -10.21 21.92 7.42
CA ALA A 75 -9.65 21.98 8.76
C ALA A 75 -10.03 23.28 9.50
N ALA A 76 -10.11 24.41 8.80
CA ALA A 76 -10.60 25.67 9.36
C ALA A 76 -12.06 25.53 9.84
N LYS A 77 -12.88 24.75 9.13
CA LYS A 77 -14.26 24.41 9.52
C LYS A 77 -14.36 23.20 10.48
N LYS A 78 -13.24 22.70 11.00
CA LYS A 78 -13.17 21.54 11.91
C LYS A 78 -13.85 20.27 11.37
N VAL A 79 -13.83 20.07 10.05
CA VAL A 79 -14.39 18.87 9.43
C VAL A 79 -13.60 17.63 9.87
N TYR A 80 -14.31 16.57 10.28
CA TYR A 80 -13.72 15.31 10.69
C TYR A 80 -12.93 14.66 9.54
N GLY A 81 -11.71 14.20 9.82
CA GLY A 81 -10.77 13.61 8.85
C GLY A 81 -9.83 14.60 8.17
N SER A 82 -10.06 15.92 8.30
CA SER A 82 -9.28 16.93 7.57
C SER A 82 -7.81 17.04 8.00
N LYS A 83 -7.53 16.96 9.30
CA LYS A 83 -6.14 16.99 9.82
C LYS A 83 -5.32 15.76 9.38
N PRO A 84 -5.83 14.52 9.47
CA PRO A 84 -5.15 13.36 8.89
C PRO A 84 -4.94 13.45 7.37
N SER A 85 -5.92 13.93 6.60
CA SER A 85 -5.75 14.13 5.15
C SER A 85 -4.60 15.08 4.83
N ILE A 86 -4.48 16.21 5.55
CA ILE A 86 -3.35 17.13 5.42
C ILE A 86 -2.02 16.39 5.69
N ARG A 87 -1.97 15.56 6.74
CA ARG A 87 -0.75 14.80 7.09
C ARG A 87 -0.38 13.77 6.02
N ILE A 88 -1.35 13.17 5.36
CA ILE A 88 -1.13 12.23 4.26
C ILE A 88 -0.50 12.98 3.07
N VAL A 89 -1.15 14.04 2.58
CA VAL A 89 -0.67 14.82 1.42
C VAL A 89 0.72 15.41 1.69
N ARG A 90 0.95 15.94 2.90
CA ARG A 90 2.24 16.52 3.26
C ARG A 90 3.38 15.51 3.38
N ASN A 91 3.05 14.24 3.57
CA ASN A 91 3.99 13.12 3.59
C ASN A 91 3.74 12.16 2.40
N ALA A 92 3.18 12.66 1.28
CA ALA A 92 2.72 11.86 0.15
C ALA A 92 3.78 10.86 -0.33
N ASP A 93 5.04 11.27 -0.50
CA ASP A 93 6.12 10.37 -0.93
C ASP A 93 6.22 9.11 -0.07
N ARG A 94 6.13 9.27 1.25
CA ARG A 94 6.25 8.15 2.19
C ARG A 94 5.01 7.29 2.22
N PHE A 95 3.84 7.92 2.16
CA PHE A 95 2.56 7.23 2.13
C PHE A 95 2.42 6.42 0.85
N ALA A 96 2.75 7.01 -0.29
CA ALA A 96 2.73 6.38 -1.60
C ALA A 96 3.71 5.21 -1.68
N SER A 97 4.95 5.38 -1.21
CA SER A 97 5.92 4.27 -1.21
C SER A 97 5.50 3.13 -0.29
N PHE A 98 4.83 3.43 0.83
CA PHE A 98 4.25 2.39 1.68
C PHE A 98 3.10 1.65 0.97
N CYS A 99 2.15 2.38 0.38
CA CYS A 99 0.99 1.74 -0.25
C CYS A 99 1.37 0.99 -1.53
N ASN A 100 2.22 1.58 -2.37
CA ASN A 100 2.58 1.04 -3.67
C ASN A 100 3.69 -0.01 -3.51
N ASP A 101 4.84 0.37 -2.95
CA ASP A 101 6.04 -0.48 -2.96
C ASP A 101 6.02 -1.53 -1.84
N VAL A 102 5.36 -1.27 -0.71
CA VAL A 102 5.24 -2.27 0.37
C VAL A 102 4.02 -3.12 0.15
N ILE A 103 2.82 -2.53 0.19
CA ILE A 103 1.59 -3.33 0.14
C ILE A 103 1.31 -3.82 -1.29
N GLY A 104 1.44 -2.95 -2.30
CA GLY A 104 1.20 -3.30 -3.70
C GLY A 104 2.14 -4.39 -4.21
N ASP A 105 3.44 -4.28 -4.00
CA ASP A 105 4.41 -5.28 -4.46
C ASP A 105 4.32 -6.60 -3.68
N ILE A 106 4.16 -6.56 -2.34
CA ILE A 106 3.94 -7.77 -1.54
C ILE A 106 2.68 -8.50 -2.02
N SER A 107 1.60 -7.76 -2.29
CA SER A 107 0.36 -8.34 -2.81
C SER A 107 0.59 -9.04 -4.16
N GLY A 108 1.40 -8.45 -5.05
CA GLY A 108 1.78 -9.08 -6.31
C GLY A 108 2.57 -10.37 -6.12
N ILE A 109 3.58 -10.37 -5.25
CA ILE A 109 4.41 -11.55 -4.97
C ILE A 109 3.59 -12.67 -4.32
N ILE A 110 2.79 -12.33 -3.31
CA ILE A 110 1.97 -13.32 -2.58
C ILE A 110 0.86 -13.87 -3.46
N SER A 111 0.19 -13.04 -4.28
CA SER A 111 -0.82 -13.54 -5.22
C SER A 111 -0.23 -14.50 -6.26
N GLY A 112 1.00 -14.25 -6.74
CA GLY A 112 1.71 -15.17 -7.62
C GLY A 112 2.02 -16.52 -6.95
N ALA A 113 2.53 -16.49 -5.70
CA ALA A 113 2.78 -17.71 -4.93
C ALA A 113 1.49 -18.49 -4.65
N ALA A 114 0.41 -17.77 -4.29
CA ALA A 114 -0.91 -18.34 -4.07
C ALA A 114 -1.50 -18.95 -5.36
N ALA A 115 -1.31 -18.32 -6.51
CA ALA A 115 -1.74 -18.85 -7.80
C ALA A 115 -1.04 -20.18 -8.16
N ALA A 116 0.22 -20.36 -7.74
CA ALA A 116 0.92 -21.62 -7.90
C ALA A 116 0.28 -22.74 -7.04
N ILE A 117 -0.13 -22.44 -5.80
CA ILE A 117 -0.84 -23.39 -4.93
C ILE A 117 -2.19 -23.77 -5.55
N VAL A 118 -2.92 -22.78 -6.09
CA VAL A 118 -4.20 -22.99 -6.80
C VAL A 118 -4.01 -23.89 -8.02
N LEU A 119 -2.96 -23.65 -8.80
CA LEU A 119 -2.63 -24.47 -9.96
C LEU A 119 -2.36 -25.93 -9.55
N ILE A 120 -1.58 -26.15 -8.49
CA ILE A 120 -1.32 -27.51 -7.97
C ILE A 120 -2.64 -28.20 -7.61
N GLY A 121 -3.52 -27.51 -6.87
CA GLY A 121 -4.84 -28.05 -6.52
C GLY A 121 -5.71 -28.38 -7.74
N LEU A 122 -5.69 -27.52 -8.76
CA LEU A 122 -6.42 -27.72 -10.01
C LEU A 122 -5.89 -28.92 -10.82
N THR A 123 -4.57 -29.06 -10.94
CA THR A 123 -3.92 -30.17 -11.65
C THR A 123 -4.23 -31.52 -10.99
N ILE A 124 -4.25 -31.56 -9.65
CA ILE A 124 -4.62 -32.76 -8.88
C ILE A 124 -6.08 -33.14 -9.13
N ASP A 125 -7.00 -32.17 -9.07
CA ASP A 125 -8.44 -32.38 -9.25
C ASP A 125 -8.78 -32.86 -10.68
N LEU A 126 -8.09 -32.30 -11.68
CA LEU A 126 -8.25 -32.66 -13.10
C LEU A 126 -7.47 -33.92 -13.52
N GLN A 127 -6.76 -34.58 -12.59
CA GLN A 127 -5.91 -35.75 -12.86
C GLN A 127 -4.89 -35.52 -13.99
N ILE A 128 -4.39 -34.29 -14.09
CA ILE A 128 -3.42 -33.91 -15.12
C ILE A 128 -2.03 -34.39 -14.69
N ASN A 129 -1.31 -35.06 -15.58
CA ASN A 129 0.05 -35.50 -15.31
C ASN A 129 0.99 -34.30 -15.15
N ASN A 130 1.81 -34.35 -14.10
CA ASN A 130 2.84 -33.36 -13.83
C ASN A 130 3.82 -33.26 -15.03
N GLY A 131 4.09 -32.03 -15.48
CA GLY A 131 4.94 -31.75 -16.63
C GLY A 131 4.26 -31.97 -18.00
N SER A 132 2.95 -32.20 -18.04
CA SER A 132 2.22 -32.32 -19.30
C SER A 132 2.08 -30.98 -20.02
N PRO A 133 1.99 -30.96 -21.37
CA PRO A 133 1.68 -29.74 -22.13
C PRO A 133 0.39 -29.04 -21.68
N ALA A 134 -0.58 -29.80 -21.16
CA ALA A 134 -1.83 -29.27 -20.64
C ALA A 134 -1.63 -28.47 -19.35
N GLU A 135 -0.81 -28.95 -18.41
CA GLU A 135 -0.47 -28.21 -17.19
C GLU A 135 0.24 -26.89 -17.53
N TYR A 136 1.23 -26.93 -18.43
CA TYR A 136 1.92 -25.72 -18.88
C TYR A 136 0.97 -24.71 -19.51
N ALA A 137 0.04 -25.15 -20.36
CA ALA A 137 -0.95 -24.27 -20.97
C ALA A 137 -1.84 -23.62 -19.90
N ILE A 138 -2.32 -24.38 -18.92
CA ILE A 138 -3.15 -23.85 -17.82
C ILE A 138 -2.36 -22.84 -16.98
N ASN A 139 -1.11 -23.14 -16.64
CA ASN A 139 -0.23 -22.22 -15.90
C ASN A 139 -0.07 -20.88 -16.64
N VAL A 140 0.27 -20.94 -17.93
CA VAL A 140 0.47 -19.75 -18.76
C VAL A 140 -0.82 -18.95 -18.86
N ILE A 141 -1.97 -19.59 -19.05
CA ILE A 141 -3.27 -18.91 -19.11
C ILE A 141 -3.59 -18.23 -17.78
N LEU A 142 -3.43 -18.94 -16.66
CA LEU A 142 -3.74 -18.41 -15.32
C LEU A 142 -2.83 -17.22 -14.97
N THR A 143 -1.52 -17.36 -15.17
CA THR A 143 -0.55 -16.31 -14.87
C THR A 143 -0.73 -15.09 -15.78
N SER A 144 -0.98 -15.31 -17.07
CA SER A 144 -1.26 -14.23 -18.03
C SER A 144 -2.57 -13.50 -17.69
N PHE A 145 -3.60 -14.24 -17.28
CA PHE A 145 -4.86 -13.65 -16.82
C PHE A 145 -4.66 -12.77 -15.58
N LEU A 146 -3.95 -13.26 -14.56
CA LEU A 146 -3.65 -12.48 -13.35
C LEU A 146 -2.78 -11.25 -13.67
N ALA A 147 -1.81 -11.38 -14.56
CA ALA A 147 -0.99 -10.26 -15.01
C ALA A 147 -1.83 -9.18 -15.72
N ALA A 148 -2.69 -9.58 -16.66
CA ALA A 148 -3.60 -8.68 -17.37
C ALA A 148 -4.57 -7.97 -16.42
N LEU A 149 -5.14 -8.72 -15.46
CA LEU A 149 -6.03 -8.17 -14.43
C LEU A 149 -5.30 -7.14 -13.56
N THR A 150 -4.06 -7.45 -13.15
CA THR A 150 -3.26 -6.57 -12.29
C THR A 150 -2.90 -5.28 -13.01
N VAL A 151 -2.35 -5.36 -14.23
CA VAL A 151 -1.93 -4.18 -15.00
C VAL A 151 -3.13 -3.35 -15.43
N GLY A 152 -4.20 -4.00 -15.93
CA GLY A 152 -5.44 -3.33 -16.32
C GLY A 152 -6.15 -2.66 -15.14
N GLY A 153 -6.23 -3.37 -14.00
CA GLY A 153 -6.80 -2.84 -12.77
C GLY A 153 -6.03 -1.63 -12.24
N LYS A 154 -4.69 -1.68 -12.23
CA LYS A 154 -3.85 -0.52 -11.87
C LYS A 154 -4.04 0.66 -12.83
N ALA A 155 -4.23 0.41 -14.13
CA ALA A 155 -4.48 1.47 -15.10
C ALA A 155 -5.81 2.20 -14.82
N ILE A 156 -6.89 1.45 -14.58
CA ILE A 156 -8.19 2.02 -14.19
C ILE A 156 -8.06 2.75 -12.85
N GLY A 157 -7.41 2.12 -11.87
CA GLY A 157 -7.18 2.66 -10.55
C GLY A 157 -6.42 3.99 -10.58
N LYS A 158 -5.40 4.12 -11.42
CA LYS A 158 -4.66 5.37 -11.61
C LYS A 158 -5.55 6.51 -12.11
N THR A 159 -6.40 6.27 -13.10
CA THR A 159 -7.32 7.28 -13.62
C THR A 159 -8.28 7.76 -12.51
N MET A 160 -8.84 6.83 -11.75
CA MET A 160 -9.70 7.15 -10.61
C MET A 160 -8.95 7.90 -9.50
N ALA A 161 -7.72 7.47 -9.18
CA ALA A 161 -6.88 8.08 -8.17
C ALA A 161 -6.58 9.55 -8.46
N ILE A 162 -6.35 9.89 -9.73
CA ILE A 162 -6.06 11.27 -10.14
C ILE A 162 -7.34 12.10 -10.15
N GLN A 163 -8.43 11.59 -10.74
CA GLN A 163 -9.69 12.34 -10.89
C GLN A 163 -10.39 12.58 -9.55
N TYR A 164 -10.33 11.63 -8.63
CA TYR A 164 -10.99 11.67 -7.32
C TYR A 164 -9.99 11.73 -6.16
N SER A 165 -8.79 12.24 -6.40
CA SER A 165 -7.68 12.29 -5.43
C SER A 165 -8.10 12.89 -4.09
N LYS A 166 -8.81 14.02 -4.14
CA LYS A 166 -9.34 14.71 -2.95
C LYS A 166 -10.27 13.80 -2.13
N ASP A 167 -11.25 13.18 -2.76
CA ASP A 167 -12.29 12.42 -2.05
C ASP A 167 -11.73 11.11 -1.50
N ILE A 168 -10.84 10.45 -2.24
CA ILE A 168 -10.12 9.25 -1.78
C ILE A 168 -9.30 9.60 -0.53
N ILE A 169 -8.47 10.63 -0.59
CA ILE A 169 -7.62 11.02 0.55
C ILE A 169 -8.42 11.59 1.72
N PHE A 170 -9.58 12.20 1.46
CA PHE A 170 -10.49 12.58 2.52
C PHE A 170 -11.06 11.36 3.25
N GLN A 171 -11.42 10.32 2.51
CA GLN A 171 -11.97 9.08 3.07
C GLN A 171 -10.91 8.34 3.89
N VAL A 172 -9.69 8.20 3.35
CA VAL A 172 -8.56 7.65 4.10
C VAL A 172 -8.27 8.49 5.34
N GLY A 173 -8.33 9.81 5.25
CA GLY A 173 -8.15 10.70 6.39
C GLY A 173 -9.19 10.51 7.50
N LYS A 174 -10.46 10.25 7.13
CA LYS A 174 -11.52 9.92 8.11
C LYS A 174 -11.28 8.58 8.79
N VAL A 175 -10.91 7.55 8.04
CA VAL A 175 -10.55 6.23 8.60
C VAL A 175 -9.37 6.38 9.55
N LEU A 176 -8.35 7.13 9.14
CA LEU A 176 -7.19 7.38 9.97
C LEU A 176 -7.57 8.10 11.26
N GLN A 177 -8.43 9.14 11.18
CA GLN A 177 -8.91 9.82 12.39
C GLN A 177 -9.64 8.88 13.34
N PHE A 178 -10.51 8.01 12.80
CA PHE A 178 -11.25 7.04 13.59
C PHE A 178 -10.32 6.06 14.33
N VAL A 179 -9.28 5.59 13.65
CA VAL A 179 -8.27 4.71 14.27
C VAL A 179 -7.49 5.47 15.35
N GLU A 180 -7.07 6.72 15.09
CA GLU A 180 -6.35 7.51 16.10
C GLU A 180 -7.21 7.81 17.33
N ASP A 181 -8.50 8.12 17.14
CA ASP A 181 -9.45 8.39 18.23
C ASP A 181 -9.70 7.12 19.07
N LYS A 182 -9.80 5.95 18.43
CA LYS A 182 -10.14 4.69 19.10
C LYS A 182 -8.95 3.99 19.75
N PHE A 183 -7.77 4.10 19.16
CA PHE A 183 -6.55 3.43 19.63
C PHE A 183 -5.58 4.38 20.34
N HIS A 184 -5.83 5.69 20.37
CA HIS A 184 -4.95 6.72 20.95
C HIS A 184 -3.50 6.72 20.40
N ILE A 185 -3.30 6.21 19.19
CA ILE A 185 -1.98 6.14 18.52
C ILE A 185 -1.93 7.23 17.44
N THR A 186 -0.89 8.07 17.42
CA THR A 186 -0.65 9.01 16.30
C THR A 186 0.17 8.32 15.21
N ILE A 187 -0.47 7.96 14.10
CA ILE A 187 0.16 7.11 13.05
C ILE A 187 1.09 7.93 12.15
N ILE A 188 0.74 9.18 11.83
CA ILE A 188 1.57 10.06 11.00
C ILE A 188 1.97 11.29 11.80
N LYS A 189 3.26 11.45 12.11
CA LYS A 189 3.75 12.61 12.86
C LYS A 189 3.96 13.81 11.92
N ASP A 190 3.39 14.96 12.25
CA ASP A 190 3.51 16.18 11.45
C ASP A 190 4.97 16.68 11.43
N LYS A 191 5.53 16.93 10.24
CA LYS A 191 6.88 17.51 10.07
C LYS A 191 6.98 18.94 10.62
N LYS A 192 5.88 19.66 10.87
CA LYS A 192 5.89 21.06 11.33
C LYS A 192 6.56 21.24 12.70
N ASP A 193 6.39 20.28 13.62
CA ASP A 193 6.95 20.35 14.97
C ASP A 193 8.48 20.50 15.01
N LYS A 194 9.19 19.97 14.01
CA LYS A 194 10.66 20.12 13.93
C LYS A 194 11.10 21.49 13.43
N LYS A 195 10.31 22.17 12.58
CA LYS A 195 10.66 23.50 12.04
C LYS A 195 10.37 24.60 13.08
N ASP A 196 9.25 24.51 13.80
CA ASP A 196 8.91 25.45 14.87
C ASP A 196 9.79 25.29 16.11
N LYS A 197 10.19 24.07 16.50
CA LYS A 197 11.21 23.87 17.56
C LYS A 197 12.56 24.48 17.18
N LYS A 198 13.03 24.30 15.94
CA LYS A 198 14.29 24.90 15.47
C LYS A 198 14.23 26.43 15.38
N ARG A 199 13.07 27.00 15.03
CA ARG A 199 12.89 28.46 14.98
C ARG A 199 12.90 29.07 16.38
N LYS A 200 12.16 28.47 17.33
CA LYS A 200 12.16 28.88 18.75
C LYS A 200 13.53 28.72 19.42
N GLN A 201 14.32 27.71 19.05
CA GLN A 201 15.71 27.57 19.53
C GLN A 201 16.61 28.68 18.99
N ARG A 202 16.51 29.03 17.71
CA ARG A 202 17.29 30.12 17.10
C ARG A 202 16.91 31.51 17.65
N GLU A 203 15.64 31.73 17.94
CA GLU A 203 15.17 32.97 18.58
C GLU A 203 15.70 33.09 20.03
N LYS A 204 15.75 31.99 20.79
CA LYS A 204 16.36 31.97 22.14
C LYS A 204 17.87 32.20 22.14
N THR A 205 18.60 31.67 21.15
CA THR A 205 20.06 31.88 21.05
C THR A 205 20.42 33.32 20.66
N LYS A 206 19.54 34.04 19.95
CA LYS A 206 19.73 35.45 19.58
C LYS A 206 19.39 36.45 20.70
N GLN A 207 18.68 36.04 21.74
CA GLN A 207 18.36 36.88 22.90
C GLN A 207 19.41 36.78 24.02
N ASN A 208 20.37 35.86 23.90
CA ASN A 208 21.44 35.62 24.88
C ASN A 208 22.83 36.09 24.39
N ILE A 209 22.88 36.92 23.34
CA ILE A 209 24.06 37.65 22.84
C ILE A 209 23.68 39.13 22.88
#